data_AF-A0A7C3ADW7-F1
#
_entry.id   AF-A0A7C3ADW7-F1
#
_cell.length_a   1.000
_cell.length_b   1.000
_cell.length_c   1.000
_cell.angle_alpha   90.00
_cell.angle_beta   90.00
_cell.angle_gamma   90.00
#
_symmetry.space_group_name_H-M   'P 1'
#
loop_
_entity.id
_entity.type
_entity.pdbx_description
1 polymer ?
#
loop_
_entity_poly.entity_id
_entity_poly.type
_entity_poly.pdbx_seq_one_letter_code
_entity_poly.pdbx_strand_id
1 'polypeptide(L)'
;ARLGGGIFTKSADVAADYVWKFTRGMKEDDVRNPAAIADNVGDNVGDVAGMSADLFESYVASIIAAIALGEARIPIMLASIGAIVSMIIVPFIYVRKSDVLSVLRSMRAVSFISVLLTATVFYVVGLHYGWNESYIWSAITGMAVGIVIAYSTEYFTSSAYPSTIRISSSSTVPGVILNGISSGMKSTFIPALAVLTGVLVSYTFSGLYGIALASVGMLSTLVVTLSSDVFGPIVDNAKGIATMAKLKTKRVMNLLDDVGNTTAAIGKGFAIGSAALTALALLVAYTRTVQIQDFALSVVHADVFAGLVLGASLPFVFTSLILNSVSSSASKLVSMINSKTTPEECVDTATKLAHKGMIYPALIAVATPLIFGSLFGPMALAGMLAGSIVTGFILAVFLANAGGAWDNAKKLIEFKNVRSKAYKATIIGDVIGDPFKDTAGPSLNILIKLMAIVSIISAPFITQIYLMLI
;
A
#
# COMPACT_ATOMS: atom_id res chain seq x y z
N ALA A 1 -7.56 10.15 -5.12
CA ALA A 1 -7.86 8.88 -5.80
C ALA A 1 -7.97 7.72 -4.81
N ARG A 2 -6.88 7.28 -4.15
CA ARG A 2 -6.90 6.10 -3.25
C ARG A 2 -7.97 6.13 -2.15
N LEU A 3 -8.12 7.26 -1.43
CA LEU A 3 -9.14 7.40 -0.39
C LEU A 3 -10.57 7.27 -0.94
N GLY A 4 -10.93 8.10 -1.93
CA GLY A 4 -12.27 8.08 -2.52
C GLY A 4 -12.58 6.74 -3.19
N GLY A 5 -11.65 6.21 -3.98
CA GLY A 5 -11.79 4.91 -4.62
C GLY A 5 -11.91 3.77 -3.62
N GLY A 6 -11.07 3.73 -2.58
CA GLY A 6 -11.13 2.74 -1.52
C GLY A 6 -12.44 2.78 -0.73
N ILE A 7 -12.92 3.96 -0.35
CA ILE A 7 -14.24 4.09 0.31
C ILE A 7 -15.34 3.62 -0.62
N PHE A 8 -15.28 3.95 -1.91
CA PHE A 8 -16.26 3.49 -2.90
C PHE A 8 -16.27 1.96 -3.00
N THR A 9 -15.12 1.33 -3.32
CA THR A 9 -15.03 -0.12 -3.53
C THR A 9 -15.41 -0.88 -2.26
N LYS A 10 -14.77 -0.58 -1.13
CA LYS A 10 -14.96 -1.40 0.07
C LYS A 10 -16.30 -1.20 0.74
N SER A 11 -16.98 -0.06 0.52
CA SER A 11 -18.37 0.07 0.96
C SER A 11 -19.30 -0.82 0.15
N ALA A 12 -19.07 -0.93 -1.17
CA ALA A 12 -19.85 -1.77 -2.07
C ALA A 12 -19.57 -3.26 -1.83
N ASP A 13 -18.29 -3.65 -1.77
CA ASP A 13 -17.78 -4.99 -1.49
C ASP A 13 -18.35 -5.54 -0.17
N VAL A 14 -18.11 -4.82 0.96
CA VAL A 14 -18.65 -5.22 2.27
C VAL A 14 -20.17 -5.38 2.26
N ALA A 15 -20.90 -4.46 1.61
CA ALA A 15 -22.35 -4.55 1.55
C ALA A 15 -22.83 -5.73 0.69
N ALA A 16 -22.17 -5.95 -0.46
CA ALA A 16 -22.44 -7.04 -1.38
C ALA A 16 -22.19 -8.39 -0.69
N ASP A 17 -21.00 -8.59 -0.12
CA ASP A 17 -20.58 -9.84 0.49
C ASP A 17 -21.35 -10.16 1.76
N TYR A 18 -21.59 -9.16 2.62
CA TYR A 18 -22.37 -9.36 3.83
C TYR A 18 -23.81 -9.78 3.51
N VAL A 19 -24.50 -9.04 2.64
CA VAL A 19 -25.90 -9.38 2.34
C VAL A 19 -25.96 -10.67 1.52
N TRP A 20 -25.18 -10.78 0.45
CA TRP A 20 -25.39 -11.85 -0.54
C TRP A 20 -24.78 -13.18 -0.12
N LYS A 21 -23.52 -13.18 0.34
CA LYS A 21 -22.84 -14.42 0.77
C LYS A 21 -23.21 -14.80 2.18
N PHE A 22 -23.07 -13.86 3.14
CA PHE A 22 -23.25 -14.20 4.54
C PHE A 22 -24.72 -14.41 4.93
N THR A 23 -25.62 -13.45 4.62
CA THR A 23 -27.03 -13.58 5.02
C THR A 23 -27.84 -14.49 4.11
N ARG A 24 -27.65 -14.42 2.78
CA ARG A 24 -28.46 -15.15 1.78
C ARG A 24 -27.82 -16.45 1.28
N GLY A 25 -26.55 -16.72 1.56
CA GLY A 25 -25.87 -17.94 1.12
C GLY A 25 -25.73 -18.08 -0.40
N MET A 26 -25.84 -16.96 -1.12
CA MET A 26 -25.70 -16.88 -2.57
C MET A 26 -24.23 -16.75 -2.97
N LYS A 27 -23.97 -16.77 -4.27
CA LYS A 27 -22.61 -16.64 -4.81
C LYS A 27 -22.20 -15.17 -4.84
N GLU A 28 -20.90 -14.94 -4.67
CA GLU A 28 -20.22 -13.69 -5.04
C GLU A 28 -20.60 -13.30 -6.48
N ASP A 29 -20.71 -11.99 -6.77
CA ASP A 29 -21.03 -11.43 -8.10
C ASP A 29 -22.29 -11.96 -8.80
N ASP A 30 -23.29 -12.42 -8.05
CA ASP A 30 -24.56 -12.81 -8.65
C ASP A 30 -25.26 -11.58 -9.27
N VAL A 31 -25.71 -11.70 -10.53
CA VAL A 31 -26.39 -10.62 -11.27
C VAL A 31 -27.62 -10.03 -10.56
N ARG A 32 -28.20 -10.77 -9.61
CA ARG A 32 -29.34 -10.31 -8.81
C ARG A 32 -28.94 -9.39 -7.66
N ASN A 33 -27.65 -9.33 -7.31
CA ASN A 33 -27.12 -8.43 -6.30
C ASN A 33 -26.95 -7.02 -6.89
N PRO A 34 -27.73 -6.01 -6.46
CA PRO A 34 -27.60 -4.67 -7.01
C PRO A 34 -26.26 -4.01 -6.67
N ALA A 35 -25.51 -4.50 -5.67
CA ALA A 35 -24.19 -3.96 -5.35
C ALA A 35 -23.05 -4.52 -6.20
N ALA A 36 -23.26 -5.63 -6.94
CA ALA A 36 -22.18 -6.30 -7.70
C ALA A 36 -21.54 -5.39 -8.77
N ILE A 37 -22.33 -4.51 -9.40
CA ILE A 37 -21.80 -3.52 -10.36
C ILE A 37 -20.93 -2.48 -9.65
N ALA A 38 -21.39 -1.97 -8.50
CA ALA A 38 -20.61 -1.00 -7.73
C ALA A 38 -19.31 -1.61 -7.20
N ASP A 39 -19.33 -2.89 -6.84
CA ASP A 39 -18.15 -3.66 -6.43
C ASP A 39 -17.11 -3.75 -7.56
N ASN A 40 -17.51 -4.27 -8.72
CA ASN A 40 -16.61 -4.43 -9.88
C ASN A 40 -16.10 -3.09 -10.43
N VAL A 41 -16.95 -2.05 -10.45
CA VAL A 41 -16.51 -0.67 -10.77
C VAL A 41 -15.50 -0.20 -9.72
N GLY A 42 -15.72 -0.56 -8.47
CA GLY A 42 -14.85 -0.24 -7.36
C GLY A 42 -13.44 -0.76 -7.51
N ASP A 43 -13.24 -2.00 -7.96
CA ASP A 43 -11.89 -2.53 -8.17
C ASP A 43 -11.09 -1.70 -9.17
N ASN A 44 -11.76 -1.20 -10.22
CA ASN A 44 -11.13 -0.33 -11.21
C ASN A 44 -10.81 1.07 -10.63
N VAL A 45 -11.72 1.65 -9.87
CA VAL A 45 -11.57 3.02 -9.32
C VAL A 45 -10.60 3.05 -8.13
N GLY A 46 -10.70 2.07 -7.24
CA GLY A 46 -9.91 1.95 -6.02
C GLY A 46 -8.59 1.24 -6.25
N ASP A 47 -8.64 -0.01 -6.73
CA ASP A 47 -7.50 -0.91 -6.75
C ASP A 47 -6.64 -0.80 -8.01
N VAL A 48 -7.18 -0.28 -9.11
CA VAL A 48 -6.39 0.09 -10.29
C VAL A 48 -6.00 1.57 -10.26
N ALA A 49 -6.97 2.48 -10.39
CA ALA A 49 -6.68 3.92 -10.53
C ALA A 49 -6.09 4.52 -9.25
N GLY A 50 -6.63 4.17 -8.08
CA GLY A 50 -6.12 4.64 -6.79
C GLY A 50 -4.70 4.15 -6.51
N MET A 51 -4.44 2.86 -6.73
CA MET A 51 -3.13 2.24 -6.48
C MET A 51 -2.06 2.73 -7.46
N SER A 52 -2.40 2.86 -8.75
CA SER A 52 -1.50 3.41 -9.76
C SER A 52 -1.09 4.85 -9.44
N ALA A 53 -2.02 5.67 -8.94
CA ALA A 53 -1.71 7.04 -8.52
C ALA A 53 -0.79 7.09 -7.29
N ASP A 54 -0.97 6.20 -6.30
CA ASP A 54 -0.10 6.09 -5.12
C ASP A 54 1.34 5.70 -5.50
N LEU A 55 1.48 4.69 -6.35
CA LEU A 55 2.77 4.23 -6.83
C LEU A 55 3.46 5.25 -7.73
N PHE A 56 2.71 5.95 -8.59
CA PHE A 56 3.24 7.06 -9.39
C PHE A 56 3.76 8.19 -8.51
N GLU A 57 3.01 8.60 -7.48
CA GLU A 57 3.45 9.62 -6.54
C GLU A 57 4.70 9.17 -5.79
N SER A 58 4.78 7.91 -5.33
CA SER A 58 5.99 7.33 -4.70
C SER A 58 7.21 7.44 -5.62
N TYR A 59 7.04 7.05 -6.89
CA TYR A 59 8.09 7.06 -7.89
C TYR A 59 8.64 8.48 -8.08
N VAL A 60 7.77 9.44 -8.36
CA VAL A 60 8.15 10.83 -8.58
C VAL A 60 8.75 11.46 -7.32
N ALA A 61 8.13 11.26 -6.16
CA ALA A 61 8.59 11.82 -4.89
C ALA A 61 9.99 11.32 -4.51
N SER A 62 10.29 10.02 -4.73
CA SER A 62 11.63 9.47 -4.45
C SER A 62 12.71 10.10 -5.34
N ILE A 63 12.41 10.32 -6.62
CA ILE A 63 13.32 10.97 -7.58
C ILE A 63 13.55 12.43 -7.18
N ILE A 64 12.48 13.16 -6.86
CA ILE A 64 12.57 14.57 -6.41
C ILE A 64 13.37 14.68 -5.11
N ALA A 65 13.14 13.78 -4.14
CA ALA A 65 13.90 13.77 -2.89
C ALA A 65 15.40 13.52 -3.14
N ALA A 66 15.75 12.60 -4.03
CA ALA A 66 17.14 12.37 -4.42
C ALA A 66 17.76 13.59 -5.11
N ILE A 67 17.04 14.23 -6.05
CA ILE A 67 17.48 15.46 -6.72
C ILE A 67 17.71 16.59 -5.70
N ALA A 68 16.84 16.73 -4.71
CA ALA A 68 16.95 17.77 -3.68
C ALA A 68 18.18 17.59 -2.77
N LEU A 69 18.69 16.35 -2.66
CA LEU A 69 19.80 16.00 -1.77
C LEU A 69 21.15 15.90 -2.48
N GLY A 70 21.18 15.57 -3.77
CA GLY A 70 22.42 15.35 -4.52
C GLY A 70 22.30 15.60 -6.02
N GLU A 71 22.91 14.74 -6.81
CA GLU A 71 23.03 14.93 -8.27
C GLU A 71 21.77 14.47 -9.01
N ALA A 72 21.16 15.36 -9.80
CA ALA A 72 19.89 15.05 -10.46
C ALA A 72 19.97 13.90 -11.48
N ARG A 73 21.12 13.74 -12.13
CA ARG A 73 21.30 12.78 -13.24
C ARG A 73 21.17 11.32 -12.80
N ILE A 74 21.69 10.99 -11.62
CA ILE A 74 21.76 9.62 -11.11
C ILE A 74 20.37 9.01 -10.89
N PRO A 75 19.46 9.61 -10.08
CA PRO A 75 18.13 9.04 -9.84
C PRO A 75 17.28 9.00 -11.11
N ILE A 76 17.40 9.97 -12.02
CA ILE A 76 16.67 9.97 -13.31
C ILE A 76 17.13 8.80 -14.19
N MET A 77 18.43 8.55 -14.27
CA MET A 77 18.97 7.47 -15.09
C MET A 77 18.65 6.10 -14.49
N LEU A 78 18.72 5.95 -13.16
CA LEU A 78 18.27 4.76 -12.44
C LEU A 78 16.80 4.43 -12.73
N ALA A 79 15.94 5.44 -12.60
CA ALA A 79 14.51 5.34 -12.88
C ALA A 79 14.25 4.92 -14.34
N SER A 80 14.94 5.55 -15.29
CA SER A 80 14.80 5.26 -16.72
C SER A 80 15.27 3.85 -17.09
N ILE A 81 16.43 3.43 -16.59
CA ILE A 81 16.97 2.08 -16.80
C ILE A 81 15.99 1.04 -16.27
N GLY A 82 15.55 1.21 -15.02
CA GLY A 82 14.63 0.26 -14.39
C GLY A 82 13.29 0.14 -15.12
N ALA A 83 12.74 1.26 -15.61
CA ALA A 83 11.52 1.26 -16.42
C ALA A 83 11.70 0.49 -17.74
N ILE A 84 12.77 0.77 -18.50
CA ILE A 84 13.05 0.11 -19.79
C ILE A 84 13.30 -1.39 -19.59
N VAL A 85 14.16 -1.75 -18.62
CA VAL A 85 14.47 -3.14 -18.29
C VAL A 85 13.20 -3.89 -17.92
N SER A 86 12.36 -3.30 -17.07
CA SER A 86 11.09 -3.91 -16.67
C SER A 86 10.12 -4.09 -17.84
N MET A 87 9.99 -3.09 -18.73
CA MET A 87 9.13 -3.20 -19.92
C MET A 87 9.57 -4.34 -20.85
N ILE A 88 10.87 -4.58 -20.97
CA ILE A 88 11.41 -5.67 -21.78
C ILE A 88 11.14 -7.03 -21.13
N ILE A 89 11.26 -7.15 -19.80
CA ILE A 89 11.21 -8.46 -19.11
C ILE A 89 9.78 -8.93 -18.84
N VAL A 90 8.82 -8.04 -18.55
CA VAL A 90 7.44 -8.42 -18.20
C VAL A 90 6.79 -9.37 -19.22
N PRO A 91 6.92 -9.18 -20.56
CA PRO A 91 6.39 -10.12 -21.55
C PRO A 91 6.94 -11.55 -21.49
N PHE A 92 8.09 -11.78 -20.83
CA PHE A 92 8.73 -13.09 -20.72
C PHE A 92 8.24 -13.92 -19.51
N ILE A 93 7.17 -13.51 -18.82
CA ILE A 93 6.53 -14.35 -17.78
C ILE A 93 6.05 -15.65 -18.42
N TYR A 94 6.64 -16.78 -18.00
CA TYR A 94 6.29 -18.11 -18.50
C TYR A 94 5.84 -19.03 -17.36
N VAL A 95 4.66 -19.61 -17.49
CA VAL A 95 4.04 -20.50 -16.48
C VAL A 95 4.03 -21.94 -16.99
N ARG A 96 4.73 -22.84 -16.28
CA ARG A 96 4.83 -24.27 -16.65
C ARG A 96 3.64 -25.13 -16.21
N LYS A 97 3.00 -24.78 -15.08
CA LYS A 97 1.89 -25.52 -14.48
C LYS A 97 0.81 -24.56 -13.99
N SER A 98 -0.45 -24.94 -14.15
CA SER A 98 -1.62 -24.17 -13.69
C SER A 98 -1.91 -24.43 -12.21
N ASP A 99 -0.95 -24.08 -11.34
CA ASP A 99 -1.10 -24.04 -9.88
C ASP A 99 -0.59 -22.69 -9.33
N VAL A 100 -1.16 -22.23 -8.22
CA VAL A 100 -0.89 -20.91 -7.62
C VAL A 100 0.61 -20.71 -7.38
N LEU A 101 1.29 -21.73 -6.82
CA LEU A 101 2.70 -21.65 -6.48
C LEU A 101 3.59 -21.57 -7.73
N SER A 102 3.19 -22.21 -8.84
CA SER A 102 3.89 -22.10 -10.11
C SER A 102 3.76 -20.72 -10.74
N VAL A 103 2.58 -20.09 -10.68
CA VAL A 103 2.40 -18.72 -11.19
C VAL A 103 3.21 -17.72 -10.35
N LEU A 104 3.10 -17.79 -9.02
CA LEU A 104 3.86 -16.94 -8.11
C LEU A 104 5.38 -17.11 -8.30
N ARG A 105 5.86 -18.34 -8.49
CA ARG A 105 7.28 -18.59 -8.80
C ARG A 105 7.73 -17.92 -10.09
N SER A 106 6.92 -17.95 -11.14
CA SER A 106 7.24 -17.29 -12.41
C SER A 106 7.28 -15.77 -12.28
N MET A 107 6.33 -15.17 -11.56
CA MET A 107 6.30 -13.73 -11.29
C MET A 107 7.48 -13.27 -10.42
N ARG A 108 7.86 -14.07 -9.42
CA ARG A 108 9.07 -13.84 -8.62
C ARG A 108 10.34 -13.90 -9.45
N ALA A 109 10.46 -14.90 -10.33
CA ALA A 109 11.62 -15.03 -11.21
C ALA A 109 11.78 -13.79 -12.09
N VAL A 110 10.68 -13.30 -12.69
CA VAL A 110 10.69 -12.07 -13.49
C VAL A 110 11.06 -10.84 -12.67
N SER A 111 10.52 -10.71 -11.46
CA SER A 111 10.88 -9.60 -10.55
C SER A 111 12.36 -9.63 -10.17
N PHE A 112 12.89 -10.81 -9.84
CA PHE A 112 14.31 -10.98 -9.50
C PHE A 112 15.23 -10.70 -10.69
N ILE A 113 14.88 -11.20 -11.89
CA ILE A 113 15.63 -10.95 -13.13
C ILE A 113 15.61 -9.44 -13.47
N SER A 114 14.48 -8.75 -13.27
CA SER A 114 14.38 -7.31 -13.47
C SER A 114 15.28 -6.52 -12.53
N VAL A 115 15.30 -6.88 -11.24
CA VAL A 115 16.22 -6.26 -10.27
C VAL A 115 17.67 -6.51 -10.66
N LEU A 116 18.05 -7.76 -10.99
CA LEU A 116 19.42 -8.10 -11.36
C LEU A 116 19.89 -7.36 -12.61
N LEU A 117 19.06 -7.32 -13.66
CA LEU A 117 19.36 -6.61 -14.90
C LEU A 117 19.41 -5.09 -14.69
N THR A 118 18.48 -4.53 -13.91
CA THR A 118 18.50 -3.10 -13.56
C THR A 118 19.79 -2.75 -12.81
N ALA A 119 20.16 -3.53 -11.80
CA ALA A 119 21.40 -3.35 -11.05
C ALA A 119 22.64 -3.46 -11.95
N THR A 120 22.67 -4.45 -12.84
CA THR A 120 23.81 -4.68 -13.75
C THR A 120 23.98 -3.54 -14.74
N VAL A 121 22.89 -3.13 -15.41
CA VAL A 121 22.92 -2.02 -16.38
C VAL A 121 23.27 -0.71 -15.67
N PHE A 122 22.69 -0.46 -14.49
CA PHE A 122 23.00 0.73 -13.69
C PHE A 122 24.47 0.76 -13.26
N TYR A 123 25.04 -0.38 -12.86
CA TYR A 123 26.45 -0.50 -12.51
C TYR A 123 27.37 -0.19 -13.71
N VAL A 124 27.11 -0.79 -14.87
CA VAL A 124 27.90 -0.55 -16.10
C VAL A 124 27.81 0.91 -16.53
N VAL A 125 26.62 1.50 -16.51
CA VAL A 125 26.41 2.92 -16.81
C VAL A 125 27.15 3.81 -15.81
N GLY A 126 27.12 3.46 -14.52
CA GLY A 126 27.84 4.19 -13.48
C GLY A 126 29.35 4.18 -13.67
N LEU A 127 29.94 3.03 -14.04
CA LEU A 127 31.36 2.94 -14.38
C LEU A 127 31.72 3.78 -15.61
N HIS A 128 30.88 3.75 -16.65
CA HIS A 128 31.12 4.52 -17.87
C HIS A 128 31.14 6.05 -17.61
N TYR A 129 30.26 6.54 -16.73
CA TYR A 129 30.20 7.94 -16.36
C TYR A 129 31.08 8.32 -15.15
N GLY A 130 31.85 7.37 -14.60
CA GLY A 130 32.77 7.62 -13.49
C GLY A 130 32.07 8.00 -12.18
N TRP A 131 30.88 7.47 -11.92
CA TRP A 131 30.18 7.71 -10.66
C TRP A 131 30.88 7.06 -9.48
N ASN A 132 30.72 7.65 -8.29
CA ASN A 132 31.15 7.01 -7.06
C ASN A 132 30.39 5.69 -6.88
N GLU A 133 31.11 4.58 -6.73
CA GLU A 133 30.53 3.25 -6.53
C GLU A 133 29.57 3.20 -5.33
N SER A 134 29.80 4.02 -4.31
CA SER A 134 28.91 4.15 -3.16
C SER A 134 27.47 4.52 -3.57
N TYR A 135 27.28 5.37 -4.58
CA TYR A 135 25.95 5.73 -5.09
C TYR A 135 25.25 4.52 -5.70
N ILE A 136 26.01 3.66 -6.38
CA ILE A 136 25.51 2.45 -7.02
C ILE A 136 25.08 1.44 -5.95
N TRP A 137 25.91 1.23 -4.94
CA TRP A 137 25.60 0.33 -3.82
C TRP A 137 24.43 0.82 -2.96
N SER A 138 24.27 2.14 -2.77
CA SER A 138 23.08 2.71 -2.13
C SER A 138 21.79 2.34 -2.90
N ALA A 139 21.78 2.47 -4.23
CA ALA A 139 20.62 2.11 -5.05
C ALA A 139 20.33 0.59 -5.03
N ILE A 140 21.36 -0.25 -5.15
CA ILE A 140 21.22 -1.71 -5.10
C ILE A 140 20.67 -2.17 -3.75
N THR A 141 21.08 -1.53 -2.66
CA THR A 141 20.52 -1.78 -1.32
C THR A 141 19.01 -1.59 -1.32
N GLY A 142 18.51 -0.52 -1.92
CA GLY A 142 17.08 -0.27 -2.09
C GLY A 142 16.33 -1.36 -2.85
N MET A 143 16.88 -1.82 -3.97
CA MET A 143 16.31 -2.93 -4.74
C MET A 143 16.20 -4.21 -3.90
N ALA A 144 17.24 -4.51 -3.12
CA ALA A 144 17.27 -5.66 -2.23
C ALA A 144 16.20 -5.57 -1.13
N VAL A 145 16.01 -4.39 -0.53
CA VAL A 145 14.93 -4.13 0.43
C VAL A 145 13.56 -4.42 -0.20
N GLY A 146 13.33 -3.97 -1.43
CA GLY A 146 12.10 -4.23 -2.16
C GLY A 146 11.79 -5.73 -2.32
N ILE A 147 12.80 -6.53 -2.65
CA ILE A 147 12.67 -7.99 -2.73
C ILE A 147 12.30 -8.56 -1.36
N VAL A 148 13.01 -8.20 -0.29
CA VAL A 148 12.76 -8.75 1.05
C VAL A 148 11.33 -8.45 1.51
N ILE A 149 10.84 -7.23 1.28
CA ILE A 149 9.47 -6.84 1.63
C ILE A 149 8.44 -7.62 0.81
N ALA A 150 8.68 -7.83 -0.48
CA ALA A 150 7.80 -8.63 -1.33
C ALA A 150 7.68 -10.08 -0.82
N TYR A 151 8.80 -10.74 -0.54
CA TYR A 151 8.82 -12.12 -0.02
C TYR A 151 8.18 -12.24 1.36
N SER A 152 8.45 -11.28 2.25
CA SER A 152 7.79 -11.22 3.56
C SER A 152 6.28 -11.12 3.40
N THR A 153 5.82 -10.21 2.54
CA THR A 153 4.38 -9.98 2.30
C THR A 153 3.72 -11.23 1.73
N GLU A 154 4.36 -11.90 0.76
CA GLU A 154 3.87 -13.16 0.21
C GLU A 154 3.70 -14.22 1.31
N TYR A 155 4.72 -14.38 2.18
CA TYR A 155 4.67 -15.36 3.26
C TYR A 155 3.51 -15.13 4.23
N PHE A 156 3.18 -13.88 4.56
CA PHE A 156 2.12 -13.57 5.53
C PHE A 156 0.71 -13.55 4.94
N THR A 157 0.57 -13.45 3.61
CA THR A 157 -0.72 -13.29 2.95
C THR A 157 -1.13 -14.48 2.11
N SER A 158 -0.21 -15.15 1.40
CA SER A 158 -0.58 -16.22 0.47
C SER A 158 -1.17 -17.46 1.16
N SER A 159 -2.19 -18.04 0.52
CA SER A 159 -2.87 -19.28 0.94
C SER A 159 -1.94 -20.51 0.97
N ALA A 160 -0.75 -20.42 0.39
CA ALA A 160 0.26 -21.48 0.36
C ALA A 160 1.08 -21.63 1.66
N TYR A 161 1.06 -20.63 2.56
CA TYR A 161 1.94 -20.60 3.73
C TYR A 161 1.21 -20.83 5.07
N PRO A 162 1.94 -21.29 6.11
CA PRO A 162 1.34 -21.63 7.41
C PRO A 162 0.61 -20.48 8.12
N SER A 163 1.01 -19.22 7.86
CA SER A 163 0.40 -17.99 8.39
C SER A 163 -1.10 -17.94 8.06
N THR A 164 -1.45 -18.00 6.78
CA THR A 164 -2.82 -17.94 6.26
C THR A 164 -3.56 -19.25 6.49
N ILE A 165 -2.89 -20.40 6.38
CA ILE A 165 -3.49 -21.71 6.64
C ILE A 165 -4.04 -21.78 8.08
N ARG A 166 -3.33 -21.23 9.07
CA ARG A 166 -3.79 -21.19 10.48
C ARG A 166 -5.05 -20.36 10.68
N ILE A 167 -5.22 -19.29 9.91
CA ILE A 167 -6.44 -18.47 9.95
C ILE A 167 -7.60 -19.30 9.39
N SER A 168 -7.40 -19.95 8.23
CA SER A 168 -8.43 -20.77 7.58
C SER A 168 -8.86 -22.00 8.39
N SER A 169 -7.98 -22.55 9.24
CA SER A 169 -8.30 -23.69 10.08
C SER A 169 -9.12 -23.33 11.33
N SER A 170 -9.27 -22.02 11.61
CA SER A 170 -10.08 -21.53 12.73
C SER A 170 -11.57 -21.70 12.43
N SER A 171 -12.28 -22.40 13.31
CA SER A 171 -13.71 -22.70 13.12
C SER A 171 -14.66 -21.67 13.77
N THR A 172 -14.13 -20.67 14.47
CA THR A 172 -14.90 -19.64 15.18
C THR A 172 -14.52 -18.24 14.70
N VAL A 173 -15.49 -17.31 14.76
CA VAL A 173 -15.26 -15.90 14.39
C VAL A 173 -14.15 -15.27 15.24
N PRO A 174 -14.14 -15.38 16.59
CA PRO A 174 -13.04 -14.82 17.38
C PRO A 174 -11.68 -15.41 17.00
N GLY A 175 -11.61 -16.70 16.69
CA GLY A 175 -10.38 -17.36 16.25
C GLY A 175 -9.83 -16.80 14.95
N VAL A 176 -10.70 -16.61 13.95
CA VAL A 176 -10.31 -16.02 12.65
C VAL A 176 -9.80 -14.58 12.84
N ILE A 177 -10.51 -13.76 13.60
CA ILE A 177 -10.13 -12.35 13.82
C ILE A 177 -8.83 -12.24 14.61
N LEU A 178 -8.70 -12.92 15.75
CA LEU A 178 -7.51 -12.84 16.58
C LEU A 178 -6.27 -13.39 15.86
N ASN A 179 -6.41 -14.47 15.09
CA ASN A 179 -5.29 -15.00 14.30
C ASN A 179 -4.88 -14.07 13.16
N GLY A 180 -5.82 -13.40 12.48
CA GLY A 180 -5.50 -12.42 11.45
C GLY A 180 -4.81 -11.18 12.00
N ILE A 181 -5.32 -10.60 13.11
CA ILE A 181 -4.67 -9.47 13.81
C ILE A 181 -3.26 -9.88 14.25
N SER A 182 -3.12 -11.06 14.88
CA SER A 182 -1.82 -11.56 15.32
C SER A 182 -0.83 -11.76 14.16
N SER A 183 -1.31 -12.31 13.03
CA SER A 183 -0.49 -12.49 11.82
C SER A 183 -0.05 -11.15 11.26
N GLY A 184 -0.98 -10.19 11.12
CA GLY A 184 -0.68 -8.83 10.67
C GLY A 184 0.36 -8.13 11.54
N MET A 185 0.21 -8.19 12.87
CA MET A 185 1.17 -7.57 13.79
C MET A 185 2.56 -8.19 13.66
N LYS A 186 2.64 -9.53 13.60
CA LYS A 186 3.92 -10.24 13.37
C LYS A 186 4.55 -9.91 12.02
N SER A 187 3.73 -9.68 11.00
CA SER A 187 4.19 -9.38 9.65
C SER A 187 4.95 -8.06 9.52
N THR A 188 4.83 -7.16 10.51
CA THR A 188 5.51 -5.85 10.51
C THR A 188 7.02 -5.95 10.73
N PHE A 189 7.48 -7.02 11.39
CA PHE A 189 8.86 -7.11 11.86
C PHE A 189 9.88 -7.22 10.73
N ILE A 190 9.65 -8.10 9.75
CA ILE A 190 10.60 -8.31 8.64
C ILE A 190 10.68 -7.06 7.74
N PRO A 191 9.56 -6.44 7.31
CA PRO A 191 9.63 -5.18 6.57
C PRO A 191 10.31 -4.05 7.35
N ALA A 192 10.06 -3.94 8.66
CA ALA A 192 10.73 -2.94 9.48
C ALA A 192 12.24 -3.17 9.56
N LEU A 193 12.67 -4.42 9.72
CA LEU A 193 14.08 -4.77 9.69
C LEU A 193 14.71 -4.50 8.32
N ALA A 194 13.99 -4.80 7.23
CA ALA A 194 14.46 -4.53 5.87
C ALA A 194 14.63 -3.03 5.60
N VAL A 195 13.67 -2.20 6.02
CA VAL A 195 13.80 -0.74 5.92
C VAL A 195 14.94 -0.24 6.79
N LEU A 196 15.07 -0.72 8.04
CA LEU A 196 16.16 -0.35 8.94
C LEU A 196 17.54 -0.68 8.34
N THR A 197 17.74 -1.90 7.86
CA THR A 197 19.01 -2.29 7.23
C THR A 197 19.26 -1.51 5.95
N GLY A 198 18.20 -1.27 5.15
CA GLY A 198 18.26 -0.42 3.96
C GLY A 198 18.76 0.98 4.27
N VAL A 199 18.20 1.62 5.29
CA VAL A 199 18.59 2.95 5.76
C VAL A 199 20.04 2.95 6.24
N LEU A 200 20.41 2.04 7.15
CA LEU A 200 21.76 2.01 7.72
C LEU A 200 22.83 1.74 6.66
N VAL A 201 22.64 0.73 5.83
CA VAL A 201 23.60 0.36 4.78
C VAL A 201 23.72 1.48 3.74
N SER A 202 22.60 2.00 3.23
CA SER A 202 22.65 3.08 2.24
C SER A 202 23.26 4.37 2.80
N TYR A 203 23.03 4.67 4.08
CA TYR A 203 23.66 5.78 4.79
C TYR A 203 25.18 5.59 4.94
N THR A 204 25.67 4.38 5.22
CA THR A 204 27.13 4.14 5.28
C THR A 204 27.83 4.38 3.94
N PHE A 205 27.15 4.13 2.81
CA PHE A 205 27.72 4.36 1.49
C PHE A 205 27.73 5.84 1.11
N SER A 206 26.59 6.53 1.24
CA SER A 206 26.42 7.87 0.65
C SER A 206 25.62 8.84 1.53
N GLY A 207 25.60 8.60 2.84
CA GLY A 207 24.88 9.41 3.82
C GLY A 207 23.39 9.55 3.50
N LEU A 208 22.86 10.75 3.74
CA LEU A 208 21.46 11.09 3.49
C LEU A 208 21.05 10.95 2.01
N TYR A 209 21.97 11.25 1.09
CA TYR A 209 21.75 11.03 -0.34
C TYR A 209 21.65 9.54 -0.69
N GLY A 210 22.41 8.70 0.02
CA GLY A 210 22.32 7.24 -0.09
C GLY A 210 20.94 6.69 0.24
N ILE A 211 20.30 7.20 1.30
CA ILE A 211 18.92 6.81 1.67
C ILE A 211 17.95 7.17 0.54
N ALA A 212 18.09 8.36 -0.05
CA ALA A 212 17.26 8.78 -1.18
C ALA A 212 17.49 7.90 -2.43
N LEU A 213 18.74 7.57 -2.75
CA LEU A 213 19.07 6.63 -3.84
C LEU A 213 18.55 5.22 -3.58
N ALA A 214 18.56 4.74 -2.33
CA ALA A 214 17.94 3.47 -1.97
C ALA A 214 16.42 3.52 -2.19
N SER A 215 15.77 4.65 -1.90
CA SER A 215 14.35 4.83 -2.20
C SER A 215 14.06 4.74 -3.70
N VAL A 216 14.86 5.42 -4.54
CA VAL A 216 14.73 5.34 -6.01
C VAL A 216 15.06 3.94 -6.52
N GLY A 217 16.07 3.28 -5.95
CA GLY A 217 16.45 1.92 -6.29
C GLY A 217 15.36 0.90 -5.96
N MET A 218 14.70 1.04 -4.81
CA MET A 218 13.53 0.19 -4.50
C MET A 218 12.47 0.34 -5.58
N LEU A 219 12.18 1.56 -6.03
CA LEU A 219 11.14 1.89 -7.00
C LEU A 219 11.58 1.76 -8.47
N SER A 220 12.84 1.45 -8.77
CA SER A 220 13.32 1.39 -10.16
C SER A 220 12.66 0.26 -10.94
N THR A 221 12.27 -0.83 -10.27
CA THR A 221 11.55 -1.96 -10.88
C THR A 221 10.03 -1.85 -10.76
N LEU A 222 9.50 -0.65 -10.51
CA LEU A 222 8.08 -0.39 -10.27
C LEU A 222 7.18 -0.98 -11.37
N VAL A 223 7.60 -0.92 -12.63
CA VAL A 223 6.80 -1.42 -13.76
C VAL A 223 6.45 -2.91 -13.59
N VAL A 224 7.37 -3.75 -13.10
CA VAL A 224 7.07 -5.17 -12.83
C VAL A 224 6.07 -5.32 -11.69
N THR A 225 6.29 -4.59 -10.60
CA THR A 225 5.43 -4.65 -9.41
C THR A 225 4.02 -4.17 -9.74
N LEU A 226 3.88 -3.02 -10.40
CA LEU A 226 2.59 -2.46 -10.79
C LEU A 226 1.86 -3.37 -11.80
N SER A 227 2.58 -3.97 -12.75
CA SER A 227 1.98 -4.94 -13.68
C SER A 227 1.43 -6.17 -12.95
N SER A 228 2.13 -6.62 -11.91
CA SER A 228 1.73 -7.76 -11.08
C SER A 228 0.57 -7.43 -10.14
N ASP A 229 0.51 -6.20 -9.66
CA ASP A 229 -0.54 -5.68 -8.77
C ASP A 229 -1.85 -5.48 -9.53
N VAL A 230 -1.81 -4.76 -10.66
CA VAL A 230 -2.98 -4.49 -11.52
C VAL A 230 -3.54 -5.77 -12.17
N PHE A 231 -2.73 -6.82 -12.30
CA PHE A 231 -3.21 -8.13 -12.72
C PHE A 231 -4.35 -8.67 -11.82
N GLY A 232 -4.31 -8.41 -10.51
CA GLY A 232 -5.34 -8.89 -9.57
C GLY A 232 -6.73 -8.35 -9.88
N PRO A 233 -6.96 -7.03 -9.83
CA PRO A 233 -8.25 -6.42 -10.14
C PRO A 233 -8.80 -6.75 -11.53
N ILE A 234 -7.93 -6.93 -12.53
CA ILE A 234 -8.35 -7.34 -13.88
C ILE A 234 -8.99 -8.74 -13.84
N VAL A 235 -8.37 -9.67 -13.11
CA VAL A 235 -8.88 -11.03 -12.96
C VAL A 235 -10.16 -11.05 -12.14
N ASP A 236 -10.25 -10.23 -11.09
CA ASP A 236 -11.44 -10.15 -10.25
C ASP A 236 -12.66 -9.69 -11.06
N ASN A 237 -12.50 -8.61 -11.83
CA ASN A 237 -13.52 -8.14 -12.78
C ASN A 237 -13.87 -9.20 -13.83
N ALA A 238 -12.88 -9.90 -14.39
CA ALA A 238 -13.14 -10.96 -15.37
C ALA A 238 -13.99 -12.10 -14.76
N LYS A 239 -13.75 -12.44 -13.49
CA LYS A 239 -14.52 -13.43 -12.74
C LYS A 239 -15.93 -12.92 -12.41
N GLY A 240 -16.08 -11.66 -12.00
CA GLY A 240 -17.37 -11.02 -11.75
C GLY A 240 -18.23 -11.00 -13.01
N ILE A 241 -17.68 -10.53 -14.14
CA ILE A 241 -18.33 -10.54 -15.46
C ILE A 241 -18.75 -11.96 -15.85
N ALA A 242 -17.87 -12.94 -15.71
CA ALA A 242 -18.19 -14.32 -16.06
C ALA A 242 -19.30 -14.91 -15.18
N THR A 243 -19.38 -14.52 -13.91
CA THR A 243 -20.43 -14.94 -12.98
C THR A 243 -21.77 -14.31 -13.35
N MET A 244 -21.78 -13.00 -13.61
CA MET A 244 -22.98 -12.27 -14.08
C MET A 244 -23.49 -12.81 -15.43
N ALA A 245 -22.57 -13.18 -16.34
CA ALA A 245 -22.88 -13.79 -17.63
C ALA A 245 -23.15 -15.31 -17.57
N LYS A 246 -23.11 -15.94 -16.38
CA LYS A 246 -23.36 -17.37 -16.15
C LYS A 246 -22.43 -18.32 -16.94
N LEU A 247 -21.18 -17.93 -17.16
CA LEU A 247 -20.19 -18.73 -17.88
C LEU A 247 -19.59 -19.87 -17.02
N LYS A 248 -19.05 -20.91 -17.69
CA LYS A 248 -18.53 -22.14 -17.05
C LYS A 248 -17.03 -22.12 -16.69
N THR A 249 -16.29 -21.03 -16.96
CA THR A 249 -14.81 -20.93 -16.90
C THR A 249 -14.18 -20.91 -15.49
N LYS A 250 -14.81 -21.55 -14.50
CA LYS A 250 -14.57 -21.28 -13.07
C LYS A 250 -13.20 -21.66 -12.53
N ARG A 251 -12.60 -22.76 -12.98
CA ARG A 251 -11.39 -23.30 -12.34
C ARG A 251 -10.15 -22.44 -12.57
N VAL A 252 -9.96 -21.97 -13.80
CA VAL A 252 -8.80 -21.13 -14.15
C VAL A 252 -8.97 -19.74 -13.55
N MET A 253 -10.17 -19.15 -13.62
CA MET A 253 -10.41 -17.82 -13.04
C MET A 253 -10.23 -17.81 -11.52
N ASN A 254 -10.73 -18.81 -10.79
CA ASN A 254 -10.52 -18.90 -9.33
C ASN A 254 -9.03 -19.04 -8.96
N LEU A 255 -8.24 -19.70 -9.80
CA LEU A 255 -6.80 -19.82 -9.59
C LEU A 255 -6.08 -18.50 -9.84
N LEU A 256 -6.45 -17.79 -10.91
CA LEU A 256 -5.88 -16.48 -11.22
C LEU A 256 -6.27 -15.44 -10.16
N ASP A 257 -7.48 -15.53 -9.59
CA ASP A 257 -7.99 -14.68 -8.52
C ASP A 257 -7.14 -14.83 -7.24
N ASP A 258 -6.88 -16.07 -6.81
CA ASP A 258 -6.00 -16.36 -5.65
C ASP A 258 -4.56 -15.85 -5.85
N VAL A 259 -4.03 -15.99 -7.08
CA VAL A 259 -2.74 -15.40 -7.45
C VAL A 259 -2.84 -13.86 -7.39
N GLY A 260 -3.89 -13.28 -7.96
CA GLY A 260 -4.15 -11.85 -8.02
C GLY A 260 -4.19 -11.19 -6.64
N ASN A 261 -4.85 -11.81 -5.67
CA ASN A 261 -4.92 -11.28 -4.30
C ASN A 261 -3.55 -11.31 -3.62
N THR A 262 -2.77 -12.36 -3.86
CA THR A 262 -1.39 -12.45 -3.37
C THR A 262 -0.49 -11.40 -4.03
N THR A 263 -0.60 -11.19 -5.34
CA THR A 263 0.24 -10.21 -6.06
C THR A 263 -0.16 -8.78 -5.72
N ALA A 264 -1.45 -8.52 -5.48
CA ALA A 264 -1.94 -7.24 -4.99
C ALA A 264 -1.44 -6.95 -3.56
N ALA A 265 -1.40 -7.97 -2.69
CA ALA A 265 -0.79 -7.83 -1.37
C ALA A 265 0.71 -7.48 -1.49
N ILE A 266 1.46 -8.18 -2.36
CA ILE A 266 2.88 -7.87 -2.63
C ILE A 266 3.04 -6.43 -3.12
N GLY A 267 2.21 -5.98 -4.06
CA GLY A 267 2.19 -4.61 -4.57
C GLY A 267 1.97 -3.57 -3.47
N LYS A 268 0.99 -3.81 -2.60
CA LYS A 268 0.71 -2.99 -1.41
C LYS A 268 1.90 -2.97 -0.44
N GLY A 269 2.46 -4.14 -0.11
CA GLY A 269 3.64 -4.23 0.76
C GLY A 269 4.84 -3.45 0.22
N PHE A 270 5.08 -3.55 -1.09
CA PHE A 270 6.10 -2.78 -1.79
C PHE A 270 5.83 -1.26 -1.79
N ALA A 271 4.59 -0.84 -2.04
CA ALA A 271 4.19 0.57 -1.92
C ALA A 271 4.41 1.11 -0.50
N ILE A 272 4.07 0.33 0.53
CA ILE A 272 4.26 0.71 1.93
C ILE A 272 5.75 0.84 2.28
N GLY A 273 6.57 -0.14 1.89
CA GLY A 273 8.00 -0.10 2.15
C GLY A 273 8.72 1.05 1.44
N SER A 274 8.37 1.29 0.18
CA SER A 274 8.95 2.40 -0.60
C SER A 274 8.50 3.75 -0.08
N ALA A 275 7.27 3.87 0.41
CA ALA A 275 6.78 5.09 1.05
C ALA A 275 7.55 5.42 2.32
N ALA A 276 7.97 4.44 3.12
CA ALA A 276 8.78 4.67 4.32
C ALA A 276 10.16 5.25 3.98
N LEU A 277 10.88 4.65 3.01
CA LEU A 277 12.17 5.17 2.54
C LEU A 277 12.02 6.54 1.88
N THR A 278 10.98 6.73 1.07
CA THR A 278 10.70 8.00 0.39
C THR A 278 10.38 9.10 1.38
N ALA A 279 9.52 8.83 2.36
CA ALA A 279 9.13 9.81 3.36
C ALA A 279 10.31 10.20 4.27
N LEU A 280 11.22 9.26 4.58
CA LEU A 280 12.47 9.59 5.27
C LEU A 280 13.36 10.49 4.43
N ALA A 281 13.53 10.20 3.13
CA ALA A 281 14.30 11.07 2.23
C ALA A 281 13.67 12.47 2.11
N LEU A 282 12.34 12.56 2.06
CA LEU A 282 11.61 13.83 2.07
C LEU A 282 11.75 14.58 3.39
N LEU A 283 11.72 13.89 4.54
CA LEU A 283 11.99 14.51 5.84
C LEU A 283 13.38 15.15 5.87
N VAL A 284 14.37 14.47 5.30
CA VAL A 284 15.73 15.00 5.21
C VAL A 284 15.82 16.18 4.23
N ALA A 285 15.11 16.12 3.10
CA ALA A 285 15.01 17.25 2.19
C ALA A 285 14.35 18.46 2.88
N TYR A 286 13.34 18.21 3.72
CA TYR A 286 12.69 19.23 4.53
C TYR A 286 13.68 19.89 5.51
N THR A 287 14.40 19.11 6.33
CA THR A 287 15.34 19.67 7.32
C THR A 287 16.41 20.54 6.66
N ARG A 288 16.89 20.14 5.48
CA ARG A 288 17.82 20.94 4.67
C ARG A 288 17.18 22.24 4.16
N THR A 289 15.92 22.18 3.74
CA THR A 289 15.18 23.35 3.23
C THR A 289 14.99 24.42 4.29
N VAL A 290 14.65 24.01 5.52
CA VAL A 290 14.51 24.93 6.67
C VAL A 290 15.83 25.21 7.40
N GLN A 291 16.96 24.80 6.82
CA GLN A 291 18.31 25.03 7.36
C GLN A 291 18.50 24.53 8.80
N ILE A 292 17.77 23.47 9.19
CA ILE A 292 18.01 22.77 10.44
C ILE A 292 19.34 22.03 10.29
N GLN A 293 20.34 22.40 11.07
CA GLN A 293 21.62 21.69 11.09
C GLN A 293 21.41 20.22 11.51
N ASP A 294 22.15 19.28 10.92
CA ASP A 294 21.97 17.82 11.07
C ASP A 294 21.92 17.34 12.54
N PHE A 295 22.51 18.08 13.48
CA PHE A 295 22.56 17.78 14.92
C PHE A 295 21.51 18.50 15.78
N ALA A 296 20.66 19.35 15.19
CA ALA A 296 19.62 20.08 15.94
C ALA A 296 18.33 19.26 16.16
N LEU A 297 18.07 18.21 15.37
CA LEU A 297 16.88 17.36 15.51
C LEU A 297 17.04 16.32 16.64
N SER A 298 17.36 16.78 17.84
CA SER A 298 17.43 15.91 19.02
C SER A 298 16.03 15.63 19.55
N VAL A 299 15.72 14.34 19.76
CA VAL A 299 14.45 13.87 20.36
C VAL A 299 14.30 14.33 21.82
N VAL A 300 15.38 14.83 22.44
CA VAL A 300 15.35 15.37 23.81
C VAL A 300 14.79 16.79 23.85
N HIS A 301 14.77 17.51 22.72
CA HIS A 301 14.12 18.83 22.67
C HIS A 301 12.59 18.69 22.77
N ALA A 302 11.98 19.51 23.62
CA ALA A 302 10.57 19.38 23.99
C ALA A 302 9.61 19.58 22.80
N ASP A 303 9.94 20.50 21.90
CA ASP A 303 9.23 20.78 20.66
C ASP A 303 9.29 19.59 19.67
N VAL A 304 10.48 19.02 19.48
CA VAL A 304 10.68 17.82 18.64
C VAL A 304 9.93 16.63 19.22
N PHE A 305 10.01 16.40 20.53
CA PHE A 305 9.30 15.31 21.19
C PHE A 305 7.78 15.48 21.15
N ALA A 306 7.27 16.70 21.38
CA ALA A 306 5.85 17.00 21.27
C ALA A 306 5.34 16.76 19.83
N GLY A 307 6.12 17.20 18.84
CA GLY A 307 5.90 16.89 17.44
C GLY A 307 5.83 15.38 17.22
N LEU A 308 6.83 14.62 17.70
CA LEU A 308 6.91 13.17 17.56
C LEU A 308 5.66 12.45 18.09
N VAL A 309 5.20 12.80 19.29
CA VAL A 309 4.00 12.21 19.90
C VAL A 309 2.75 12.53 19.07
N LEU A 310 2.57 13.78 18.67
CA LEU A 310 1.44 14.16 17.80
C LEU A 310 1.50 13.40 16.47
N GLY A 311 2.66 13.40 15.83
CA GLY A 311 2.95 12.70 14.59
C GLY A 311 2.60 11.22 14.65
N ALA A 312 2.99 10.53 15.73
CA ALA A 312 2.69 9.12 15.95
C ALA A 312 1.17 8.85 16.09
N SER A 313 0.39 9.82 16.59
CA SER A 313 -1.06 9.68 16.73
C SER A 313 -1.82 9.86 15.41
N LEU A 314 -1.29 10.65 14.47
CA LEU A 314 -1.98 11.02 13.22
C LEU A 314 -2.38 9.81 12.36
N PRO A 315 -1.50 8.80 12.12
CA PRO A 315 -1.87 7.57 11.43
C PRO A 315 -3.10 6.86 12.02
N PHE A 316 -3.23 6.82 13.35
CA PHE A 316 -4.37 6.19 14.02
C PHE A 316 -5.66 6.99 13.84
N VAL A 317 -5.60 8.32 14.01
CA VAL A 317 -6.76 9.20 13.78
C VAL A 317 -7.22 9.11 12.33
N PHE A 318 -6.28 9.19 11.39
CA PHE A 318 -6.56 9.07 9.95
C PHE A 318 -7.19 7.72 9.60
N THR A 319 -6.63 6.63 10.14
CA THR A 319 -7.20 5.27 9.97
C THR A 319 -8.61 5.19 10.53
N SER A 320 -8.86 5.73 11.73
CA SER A 320 -10.18 5.71 12.37
C SER A 320 -11.24 6.40 11.49
N LEU A 321 -10.92 7.56 10.92
CA LEU A 321 -11.85 8.28 10.04
C LEU A 321 -12.19 7.50 8.77
N ILE A 322 -11.21 6.81 8.20
CA ILE A 322 -11.42 5.96 7.03
C ILE A 322 -12.31 4.76 7.37
N LEU A 323 -12.00 4.04 8.45
CA LEU A 323 -12.78 2.87 8.87
C LEU A 323 -14.24 3.25 9.18
N ASN A 324 -14.45 4.39 9.85
CA ASN A 324 -15.80 4.91 10.10
C ASN A 324 -16.52 5.32 8.80
N SER A 325 -15.80 5.89 7.83
CA SER A 325 -16.37 6.26 6.53
C SER A 325 -16.81 5.05 5.73
N VAL A 326 -15.99 3.98 5.67
CA VAL A 326 -16.37 2.73 5.01
C VAL A 326 -17.53 2.06 5.74
N SER A 327 -17.46 1.94 7.07
CA SER A 327 -18.49 1.26 7.87
C SER A 327 -19.87 1.93 7.76
N SER A 328 -19.93 3.26 7.88
CA SER A 328 -21.18 4.01 7.74
C SER A 328 -21.74 3.93 6.32
N SER A 329 -20.87 3.96 5.31
CA SER A 329 -21.26 3.87 3.90
C SER A 329 -21.78 2.47 3.53
N ALA A 330 -21.07 1.43 3.96
CA ALA A 330 -21.49 0.04 3.81
C ALA A 330 -22.84 -0.21 4.48
N SER A 331 -23.04 0.28 5.70
CA SER A 331 -24.31 0.15 6.43
C SER A 331 -25.49 0.77 5.65
N LYS A 332 -25.26 1.91 4.99
CA LYS A 332 -26.26 2.54 4.13
C LYS A 332 -26.57 1.66 2.91
N LEU A 333 -25.55 1.14 2.23
CA LEU A 333 -25.74 0.25 1.07
C LEU A 333 -26.44 -1.06 1.45
N VAL A 334 -26.12 -1.67 2.60
CA VAL A 334 -26.82 -2.84 3.13
C VAL A 334 -28.33 -2.58 3.27
N SER A 335 -28.72 -1.41 3.78
CA SER A 335 -30.14 -1.04 3.91
C SER A 335 -30.84 -0.91 2.54
N MET A 336 -30.12 -0.44 1.52
CA MET A 336 -30.64 -0.28 0.16
C MET A 336 -30.80 -1.64 -0.55
N ILE A 337 -29.82 -2.53 -0.43
CA ILE A 337 -29.88 -3.88 -1.00
C ILE A 337 -31.09 -4.67 -0.46
N ASN A 338 -31.46 -4.44 0.81
CA ASN A 338 -32.63 -5.07 1.41
C ASN A 338 -33.98 -4.44 1.01
N SER A 339 -33.98 -3.20 0.51
CA SER A 339 -35.19 -2.48 0.07
C SER A 339 -35.47 -2.55 -1.43
N LYS A 340 -34.82 -3.48 -2.15
CA LYS A 340 -34.97 -3.70 -3.61
C LYS A 340 -34.56 -2.49 -4.48
N THR A 341 -33.43 -1.88 -4.13
CA THR A 341 -32.75 -0.83 -4.92
C THR A 341 -32.24 -1.35 -6.27
N THR A 342 -31.94 -0.44 -7.21
CA THR A 342 -31.31 -0.78 -8.50
C THR A 342 -29.78 -0.69 -8.44
N PRO A 343 -29.04 -1.33 -9.37
CA PRO A 343 -27.59 -1.20 -9.44
C PRO A 343 -27.10 0.25 -9.61
N GLU A 344 -27.81 1.06 -10.39
CA GLU A 344 -27.47 2.46 -10.63
C GLU A 344 -27.56 3.29 -9.35
N GLU A 345 -28.57 3.04 -8.52
CA GLU A 345 -28.74 3.69 -7.21
C GLU A 345 -27.62 3.32 -6.23
N CYS A 346 -27.15 2.07 -6.26
CA CYS A 346 -25.98 1.63 -5.49
C CYS A 346 -24.71 2.39 -5.91
N VAL A 347 -24.45 2.49 -7.22
CA VAL A 347 -23.27 3.21 -7.74
C VAL A 347 -23.32 4.70 -7.41
N ASP A 348 -24.45 5.37 -7.63
CA ASP A 348 -24.61 6.80 -7.32
C ASP A 348 -24.45 7.06 -5.82
N THR A 349 -25.04 6.21 -4.98
CA THR A 349 -24.93 6.34 -3.51
C THR A 349 -23.51 6.09 -3.02
N ALA A 350 -22.85 5.03 -3.50
CA ALA A 350 -21.45 4.76 -3.16
C ALA A 350 -20.54 5.92 -3.57
N THR A 351 -20.78 6.54 -4.73
CA THR A 351 -20.04 7.72 -5.22
C THR A 351 -20.19 8.91 -4.28
N LYS A 352 -21.44 9.27 -3.92
CA LYS A 352 -21.72 10.40 -3.02
C LYS A 352 -21.10 10.21 -1.65
N LEU A 353 -21.18 9.00 -1.11
CA LEU A 353 -20.62 8.66 0.20
C LEU A 353 -19.09 8.67 0.19
N ALA A 354 -18.47 8.13 -0.85
CA ALA A 354 -17.02 8.16 -1.04
C ALA A 354 -16.46 9.58 -1.09
N HIS A 355 -17.10 10.47 -1.86
CA HIS A 355 -16.70 11.88 -1.92
C HIS A 355 -16.82 12.57 -0.56
N LYS A 356 -17.89 12.29 0.21
CA LYS A 356 -18.08 12.89 1.51
C LYS A 356 -17.09 12.35 2.55
N GLY A 357 -16.80 11.05 2.50
CA GLY A 357 -15.91 10.36 3.44
C GLY A 357 -14.43 10.72 3.26
N MET A 358 -13.99 11.10 2.07
CA MET A 358 -12.58 11.43 1.82
C MET A 358 -12.18 12.84 2.27
N ILE A 359 -13.12 13.76 2.52
CA ILE A 359 -12.85 15.18 2.80
C ILE A 359 -12.03 15.34 4.08
N TYR A 360 -12.48 14.77 5.20
CA TYR A 360 -11.81 14.95 6.49
C TYR A 360 -10.41 14.32 6.55
N PRO A 361 -10.20 13.07 6.10
CA PRO A 361 -8.85 12.51 6.01
C PRO A 361 -7.91 13.36 5.15
N ALA A 362 -8.36 13.83 3.99
CA ALA A 362 -7.56 14.68 3.11
C ALA A 362 -7.23 16.04 3.76
N LEU A 363 -8.20 16.65 4.45
CA LEU A 363 -7.99 17.91 5.16
C LEU A 363 -6.94 17.75 6.27
N ILE A 364 -6.98 16.66 7.04
CA ILE A 364 -5.96 16.39 8.08
C ILE A 364 -4.56 16.29 7.46
N ALA A 365 -4.41 15.57 6.35
CA ALA A 365 -3.10 15.40 5.71
C ALA A 365 -2.49 16.72 5.22
N VAL A 366 -3.30 17.68 4.78
CA VAL A 366 -2.82 18.96 4.23
C VAL A 366 -2.75 20.06 5.30
N ALA A 367 -3.79 20.18 6.14
CA ALA A 367 -3.89 21.27 7.11
C ALA A 367 -2.97 21.06 8.31
N THR A 368 -2.74 19.81 8.75
CA THR A 368 -1.96 19.54 9.96
C THR A 368 -0.51 20.05 9.85
N PRO A 369 0.26 19.76 8.78
CA PRO A 369 1.60 20.32 8.62
C PRO A 369 1.63 21.84 8.60
N LEU A 370 0.67 22.47 7.92
CA LEU A 370 0.59 23.93 7.80
C LEU A 370 0.31 24.60 9.15
N ILE A 371 -0.71 24.13 9.86
CA ILE A 371 -1.13 24.70 11.14
C ILE A 371 -0.07 24.41 12.20
N PHE A 372 0.35 23.15 12.34
CA PHE A 372 1.30 22.75 13.38
C PHE A 372 2.67 23.38 13.16
N GLY A 373 3.18 23.37 11.93
CA GLY A 373 4.46 24.03 11.61
C GLY A 373 4.42 25.53 11.84
N SER A 374 3.34 26.21 11.46
CA SER A 374 3.25 27.67 11.65
C SER A 374 3.16 28.08 13.13
N LEU A 375 2.53 27.25 13.97
CA LEU A 375 2.33 27.54 15.39
C LEU A 375 3.51 27.11 16.27
N PHE A 376 4.11 25.95 15.99
CA PHE A 376 5.13 25.34 16.85
C PHE A 376 6.53 25.32 16.21
N GLY A 377 6.64 25.79 14.97
CA GLY A 377 7.89 25.99 14.27
C GLY A 377 8.40 24.78 13.47
N PRO A 378 9.46 24.99 12.67
CA PRO A 378 9.98 23.97 11.76
C PRO A 378 10.53 22.71 12.44
N MET A 379 11.07 22.85 13.66
CA MET A 379 11.65 21.77 14.46
C MET A 379 10.57 20.81 14.98
N ALA A 380 9.50 21.35 15.55
CA ALA A 380 8.35 20.57 15.99
C ALA A 380 7.72 19.82 14.80
N LEU A 381 7.60 20.49 13.64
CA LEU A 381 7.08 19.88 12.42
C LEU A 381 7.95 18.71 11.95
N ALA A 382 9.29 18.83 11.98
CA ALA A 382 10.16 17.70 11.67
C ALA A 382 9.95 16.51 12.62
N GLY A 383 9.76 16.77 13.92
CA GLY A 383 9.37 15.74 14.89
C GLY A 383 8.05 15.06 14.54
N MET A 384 7.03 15.85 14.15
CA MET A 384 5.73 15.34 13.73
C MET A 384 5.81 14.46 12.48
N LEU A 385 6.59 14.88 11.48
CA LEU A 385 6.85 14.07 10.29
C LEU A 385 7.52 12.75 10.67
N ALA A 386 8.58 12.78 11.49
CA ALA A 386 9.27 11.57 11.93
C ALA A 386 8.34 10.59 12.66
N GLY A 387 7.51 11.09 13.59
CA GLY A 387 6.54 10.27 14.32
C GLY A 387 5.50 9.64 13.41
N SER A 388 4.99 10.43 12.45
CA SER A 388 4.01 9.95 11.48
C SER A 388 4.57 8.89 10.53
N ILE A 389 5.83 9.00 10.13
CA ILE A 389 6.50 8.04 9.25
C ILE A 389 6.64 6.69 9.95
N VAL A 390 7.20 6.68 11.17
CA VAL A 390 7.47 5.44 11.91
C VAL A 390 6.17 4.71 12.21
N THR A 391 5.19 5.40 12.80
CA THR A 391 3.91 4.76 13.14
C THR A 391 3.06 4.44 11.92
N GLY A 392 3.04 5.34 10.92
CA GLY A 392 2.26 5.16 9.70
C GLY A 392 2.72 3.97 8.89
N PHE A 393 4.04 3.79 8.73
CA PHE A 393 4.61 2.62 8.06
C PHE A 393 4.22 1.30 8.74
N ILE A 394 4.44 1.18 10.05
CA ILE A 394 4.15 -0.06 10.80
C ILE A 394 2.65 -0.38 10.76
N LEU A 395 1.81 0.65 10.93
CA LEU A 395 0.35 0.50 10.89
C LEU A 395 -0.12 0.09 9.48
N ALA A 396 0.46 0.67 8.43
CA ALA A 396 0.12 0.32 7.05
C ALA A 396 0.43 -1.14 6.73
N VAL A 397 1.62 -1.64 7.10
CA VAL A 397 1.99 -3.05 6.91
C VAL A 397 1.04 -3.96 7.68
N PHE A 398 0.73 -3.63 8.93
CA PHE A 398 -0.21 -4.39 9.75
C PHE A 398 -1.58 -4.53 9.07
N LEU A 399 -2.17 -3.40 8.65
CA LEU A 399 -3.52 -3.38 8.06
C LEU A 399 -3.55 -4.14 6.73
N ALA A 400 -2.59 -3.88 5.84
CA ALA A 400 -2.53 -4.53 4.53
C ALA A 400 -2.38 -6.05 4.65
N ASN A 401 -1.46 -6.51 5.49
CA ASN A 401 -1.19 -7.95 5.62
C ASN A 401 -2.28 -8.68 6.40
N ALA A 402 -2.88 -8.06 7.43
CA ALA A 402 -4.01 -8.65 8.14
C ALA A 402 -5.20 -8.87 7.18
N GLY A 403 -5.55 -7.84 6.40
CA GLY A 403 -6.63 -7.93 5.41
C GLY A 403 -6.35 -8.95 4.30
N GLY A 404 -5.15 -8.93 3.72
CA GLY A 404 -4.77 -9.92 2.70
C GLY A 404 -4.77 -11.36 3.23
N ALA A 405 -4.37 -11.56 4.49
CA ALA A 405 -4.39 -12.89 5.11
C ALA A 405 -5.83 -13.39 5.40
N TRP A 406 -6.76 -12.51 5.78
CA TRP A 406 -8.18 -12.89 5.95
C TRP A 406 -8.83 -13.29 4.63
N ASP A 407 -8.59 -12.53 3.56
CA ASP A 407 -9.14 -12.82 2.24
C ASP A 407 -8.63 -14.16 1.70
N ASN A 408 -7.32 -14.37 1.70
CA ASN A 408 -6.74 -15.62 1.22
C ASN A 408 -7.12 -16.81 2.11
N ALA A 409 -7.39 -16.59 3.41
CA ALA A 409 -7.95 -17.63 4.27
C ALA A 409 -9.38 -18.01 3.87
N LYS A 410 -10.22 -17.05 3.48
CA LYS A 410 -11.56 -17.28 2.91
C LYS A 410 -11.45 -18.08 1.60
N LYS A 411 -10.63 -17.61 0.65
CA LYS A 411 -10.45 -18.26 -0.67
C LYS A 411 -9.96 -19.70 -0.56
N LEU A 412 -9.08 -20.00 0.40
CA LEU A 412 -8.59 -21.38 0.65
C LEU A 412 -9.71 -22.36 1.03
N ILE A 413 -10.75 -21.90 1.73
CA ILE A 413 -11.93 -22.71 2.07
C ILE A 413 -12.90 -22.79 0.88
N GLU A 414 -13.08 -21.69 0.15
CA GLU A 414 -13.93 -21.63 -1.05
C GLU A 414 -13.45 -22.56 -2.15
N PHE A 415 -12.13 -22.66 -2.37
CA PHE A 415 -11.55 -23.57 -3.36
C PHE A 415 -11.87 -25.04 -3.07
N LYS A 416 -11.99 -25.40 -1.79
CA LYS A 416 -12.39 -26.75 -1.36
C LYS A 416 -13.91 -26.97 -1.44
N ASN A 417 -14.67 -25.94 -1.81
CA ASN A 417 -16.13 -25.92 -1.93
C ASN A 417 -16.85 -26.37 -0.64
N VAL A 418 -16.25 -26.09 0.52
CA VAL A 418 -16.78 -26.51 1.83
C VAL A 418 -17.53 -25.36 2.47
N ARG A 419 -18.88 -25.43 2.49
CA ARG A 419 -19.74 -24.48 3.23
C ARG A 419 -19.76 -24.79 4.74
N SER A 420 -18.60 -24.72 5.39
CA SER A 420 -18.42 -25.03 6.82
C SER A 420 -18.71 -23.83 7.73
N LYS A 421 -18.72 -24.06 9.06
CA LYS A 421 -18.68 -22.98 10.05
C LYS A 421 -17.44 -22.09 9.90
N ALA A 422 -16.30 -22.69 9.55
CA ALA A 422 -15.06 -21.97 9.25
C ALA A 422 -15.25 -21.03 8.05
N TYR A 423 -15.95 -21.47 6.99
CA TYR A 423 -16.25 -20.61 5.84
C TYR A 423 -17.02 -19.34 6.23
N LYS A 424 -18.08 -19.48 7.04
CA LYS A 424 -18.83 -18.31 7.53
C LYS A 424 -17.98 -17.39 8.40
N ALA A 425 -17.07 -17.95 9.20
CA ALA A 425 -16.17 -17.17 10.04
C ALA A 425 -15.12 -16.40 9.21
N THR A 426 -14.59 -17.00 8.14
CA THR A 426 -13.63 -16.34 7.25
C THR A 426 -14.28 -15.23 6.42
N ILE A 427 -15.56 -15.32 6.06
CA ILE A 427 -16.28 -14.20 5.42
C ILE A 427 -16.29 -12.97 6.35
N ILE A 428 -16.53 -13.16 7.65
CA ILE A 428 -16.50 -12.04 8.61
C ILE A 428 -15.08 -11.45 8.73
N GLY A 429 -14.06 -12.30 8.73
CA GLY A 429 -12.67 -11.85 8.72
C GLY A 429 -12.33 -11.00 7.50
N ASP A 430 -12.76 -11.44 6.34
CA ASP A 430 -12.53 -10.74 5.07
C ASP A 430 -13.26 -9.40 5.03
N VAL A 431 -14.55 -9.35 5.40
CA VAL A 431 -15.34 -8.11 5.52
C VAL A 431 -14.69 -7.08 6.46
N ILE A 432 -14.01 -7.53 7.51
CA ILE A 432 -13.22 -6.64 8.40
C ILE A 432 -11.90 -6.23 7.74
N GLY A 433 -11.28 -7.15 6.99
CA GLY A 433 -10.02 -6.98 6.28
C GLY A 433 -10.08 -6.07 5.05
N ASP A 434 -11.22 -5.97 4.39
CA ASP A 434 -11.43 -5.14 3.20
C ASP A 434 -11.11 -3.66 3.41
N PRO A 435 -11.71 -2.96 4.41
CA PRO A 435 -11.33 -1.59 4.69
C PRO A 435 -9.88 -1.47 5.18
N PHE A 436 -9.30 -2.53 5.75
CA PHE A 436 -7.90 -2.52 6.20
C PHE A 436 -6.93 -2.54 5.01
N LYS A 437 -7.11 -3.48 4.07
CA LYS A 437 -6.16 -3.75 2.98
C LYS A 437 -6.33 -2.84 1.76
N ASP A 438 -7.53 -2.32 1.52
CA ASP A 438 -7.84 -1.57 0.28
C ASP A 438 -8.15 -0.10 0.50
N THR A 439 -8.40 0.31 1.74
CA THR A 439 -8.66 1.73 2.06
C THR A 439 -7.65 2.28 3.05
N ALA A 440 -7.64 1.81 4.30
CA ALA A 440 -6.86 2.43 5.38
C ALA A 440 -5.36 2.20 5.22
N GLY A 441 -4.92 0.95 5.10
CA GLY A 441 -3.50 0.58 5.01
C GLY A 441 -2.77 1.31 3.87
N PRO A 442 -3.21 1.19 2.61
CA PRO A 442 -2.58 1.89 1.49
C PRO A 442 -2.66 3.42 1.60
N SER A 443 -3.74 3.98 2.16
CA SER A 443 -3.87 5.45 2.28
C SER A 443 -2.90 6.05 3.30
N LEU A 444 -2.39 5.27 4.25
CA LEU A 444 -1.36 5.72 5.19
C LEU A 444 -0.04 6.05 4.49
N ASN A 445 0.29 5.36 3.39
CA ASN A 445 1.48 5.67 2.59
C ASN A 445 1.40 7.07 2.01
N ILE A 446 0.22 7.43 1.49
CA ILE A 446 -0.05 8.75 0.94
C ILE A 446 -0.02 9.78 2.05
N LEU A 447 -0.61 9.50 3.22
CA LEU A 447 -0.59 10.41 4.36
C LEU A 447 0.85 10.83 4.71
N ILE A 448 1.75 9.87 4.91
CA ILE A 448 3.12 10.18 5.35
C ILE A 448 3.92 10.95 4.29
N LYS A 449 3.77 10.61 3.00
CA LYS A 449 4.46 11.30 1.90
C LYS A 449 3.89 12.69 1.64
N LEU A 450 2.55 12.80 1.62
CA LEU A 450 1.87 14.07 1.37
C LEU A 450 2.17 15.09 2.46
N MET A 451 2.17 14.69 3.74
CA MET A 451 2.54 15.58 4.84
C MET A 451 3.99 16.10 4.67
N ALA A 452 4.91 15.23 4.27
CA ALA A 452 6.30 15.62 4.03
C ALA A 452 6.41 16.59 2.83
N ILE A 453 5.75 16.31 1.72
CA ILE A 453 5.73 17.19 0.53
C ILE A 453 5.14 18.56 0.86
N VAL A 454 3.98 18.60 1.53
CA VAL A 454 3.33 19.86 1.94
C VAL A 454 4.26 20.67 2.85
N SER A 455 4.97 20.00 3.76
CA SER A 455 5.95 20.64 4.65
C SER A 455 7.12 21.26 3.89
N ILE A 456 7.67 20.56 2.88
CA ILE A 456 8.76 21.07 2.03
C ILE A 456 8.30 22.29 1.23
N ILE A 457 7.18 22.17 0.51
CA ILE A 457 6.68 23.25 -0.36
C ILE A 457 6.36 24.50 0.45
N SER A 458 5.82 24.31 1.66
CA SER A 458 5.38 25.41 2.52
C SER A 458 6.45 25.84 3.53
N ALA A 459 7.65 25.27 3.49
CA ALA A 459 8.71 25.53 4.47
C ALA A 459 9.06 27.01 4.64
N PRO A 460 9.26 27.81 3.57
CA PRO A 460 9.53 29.24 3.70
C PRO A 460 8.38 30.00 4.37
N PHE A 461 7.14 29.67 3.99
CA PHE A 461 5.93 30.26 4.54
C PHE A 461 5.74 29.94 6.02
N ILE A 462 5.89 28.66 6.39
CA ILE A 462 5.82 28.17 7.77
C ILE A 462 6.85 28.89 8.65
N THR A 463 8.09 28.97 8.17
CA THR A 463 9.20 29.61 8.91
C THR A 463 8.91 31.09 9.11
N GLN A 464 8.43 31.78 8.08
CA GLN A 464 8.12 33.21 8.16
C GLN A 464 6.98 33.50 9.14
N ILE A 465 5.88 32.72 9.11
CA ILE A 465 4.78 32.91 10.06
C ILE A 465 5.22 32.63 11.49
N TYR A 466 5.96 31.53 11.71
CA TYR A 466 6.44 31.19 13.04
C TYR A 466 7.30 32.31 13.63
N LEU A 467 8.21 32.89 12.83
CA LEU A 467 9.04 34.04 13.24
C LEU A 467 8.25 35.33 13.49
N MET A 468 7.02 35.47 12.98
CA MET A 468 6.14 36.60 13.29
C MET A 468 5.38 36.42 14.61
N LEU A 469 5.24 35.18 15.09
CA LEU A 469 4.49 34.85 16.31
C LEU A 469 5.35 34.90 17.57
N ILE A 470 6.68 34.82 17.43
CA ILE A 470 7.67 34.96 18.50
C ILE A 470 8.38 36.30 18.39
#